data_AF-A0A2H6AIK7-F1
#
_entry.id   AF-A0A2H6AIK7-F1
#
_cell.length_a   1.000
_cell.length_b   1.000
_cell.length_c   1.000
_cell.angle_alpha   90.00
_cell.angle_beta   90.00
_cell.angle_gamma   90.00
#
_symmetry.space_group_name_H-M   'P 1'
#
loop_
_entity.id
_entity.type
_entity.pdbx_description
1 polymer ?
#
loop_
_entity_poly.entity_id
_entity_poly.type
_entity_poly.pdbx_seq_one_letter_code
_entity_poly.pdbx_strand_id
1 'polypeptide(L)'
;MKRTAAGALYRLGLALFDLQTPERCLLRGDSWIFGPEEEYERYGDVDNVVFPCGYTIASDGDTIHLYYGGADTCIALATGSIRALLDWLHRNGRPEPIHRWET
;
A
#
# COMPACT_ATOMS: atom_id res chain seq x y z
N MET A 1 3.93 -10.20 5.18
CA MET A 1 3.94 -9.78 6.61
C MET A 1 5.35 -9.99 7.16
N LYS A 2 6.00 -8.94 7.67
CA LYS A 2 7.37 -9.05 8.21
C LYS A 2 7.27 -9.39 9.70
N ARG A 3 7.91 -10.47 10.15
CA ARG A 3 7.98 -10.81 11.57
C ARG A 3 9.14 -10.07 12.23
N THR A 4 8.91 -9.54 13.43
CA THR A 4 9.90 -8.87 14.27
C THR A 4 9.86 -9.49 15.67
N ALA A 5 10.82 -9.16 16.53
CA ALA A 5 10.81 -9.61 17.93
C ALA A 5 9.55 -9.14 18.70
N ALA A 6 8.92 -8.03 18.26
CA ALA A 6 7.70 -7.48 18.83
C ALA A 6 6.41 -7.96 18.14
N GLY A 7 6.48 -9.02 17.32
CA GLY A 7 5.35 -9.51 16.55
C GLY A 7 5.40 -9.10 15.09
N ALA A 8 4.25 -9.11 14.44
CA ALA A 8 4.17 -8.93 13.00
C ALA A 8 3.91 -7.47 12.61
N LEU A 9 4.70 -6.97 11.67
CA LEU A 9 4.59 -5.60 11.15
C LEU A 9 3.83 -5.61 9.83
N TYR A 10 2.71 -4.87 9.78
CA TYR A 10 1.91 -4.69 8.58
C TYR A 10 2.14 -3.31 7.98
N ARG A 11 2.54 -3.28 6.70
CA ARG A 11 2.90 -2.07 5.96
C ARG A 11 2.43 -2.18 4.52
N LEU A 12 2.28 -1.02 3.91
CA LEU A 12 1.75 -0.85 2.57
C LEU A 12 2.86 -0.63 1.56
N GLY A 13 2.83 -1.43 0.48
CA GLY A 13 3.64 -1.22 -0.71
C GLY A 13 2.76 -0.81 -1.89
N LEU A 14 3.40 -0.55 -3.03
CA LEU A 14 2.72 -0.22 -4.28
C LEU A 14 3.03 -1.24 -5.36
N ALA A 15 2.03 -1.50 -6.20
CA ALA A 15 2.17 -2.22 -7.45
C ALA A 15 1.25 -1.59 -8.50
N LEU A 16 1.76 -1.44 -9.73
CA LEU A 16 1.02 -0.97 -10.90
C LEU A 16 0.76 -2.15 -11.82
N PHE A 17 -0.49 -2.31 -12.22
CA PHE A 17 -0.94 -3.38 -13.12
C PHE A 17 -1.36 -2.79 -14.46
N ASP A 18 -1.35 -3.64 -15.49
CA ASP A 18 -1.83 -3.27 -16.82
C ASP A 18 -3.34 -3.00 -16.79
N LEU A 19 -3.76 -1.94 -17.48
CA LEU A 19 -5.15 -1.49 -17.47
C LEU A 19 -6.09 -2.45 -18.24
N GLN A 20 -5.58 -3.14 -19.26
CA GLN A 20 -6.35 -4.07 -20.09
C GLN A 20 -6.14 -5.52 -19.66
N THR A 21 -5.05 -5.83 -18.97
CA THR A 21 -4.67 -7.18 -18.53
C THR A 21 -4.28 -7.16 -17.05
N PRO A 22 -5.25 -7.05 -16.11
CA PRO A 22 -4.99 -6.71 -14.70
C PRO A 22 -4.21 -7.76 -13.90
N GLU A 23 -4.04 -8.97 -14.41
CA GLU A 23 -3.14 -9.99 -13.86
C GLU A 23 -1.66 -9.67 -14.12
N ARG A 24 -1.36 -8.79 -15.08
CA ARG A 24 0.00 -8.40 -15.45
C ARG A 24 0.48 -7.24 -14.57
N CYS A 25 1.35 -7.56 -13.61
CA CYS A 25 2.06 -6.54 -12.84
C CYS A 25 3.15 -5.87 -13.69
N LEU A 26 3.00 -4.58 -13.96
CA LEU A 26 3.95 -3.78 -14.75
C LEU A 26 5.13 -3.31 -13.90
N LEU A 27 4.85 -2.85 -12.68
CA LEU A 27 5.85 -2.38 -11.73
C LEU A 27 5.44 -2.76 -10.31
N ARG A 28 6.40 -3.22 -9.52
CA ARG A 28 6.21 -3.46 -8.09
C ARG A 28 7.35 -2.82 -7.30
N GLY A 29 7.01 -2.02 -6.29
CA GLY A 29 7.99 -1.45 -5.38
C GLY A 29 8.67 -2.53 -4.54
N ASP A 30 9.98 -2.41 -4.32
CA ASP A 30 10.74 -3.29 -3.43
C ASP A 30 10.73 -2.83 -1.96
N SER A 31 10.11 -1.67 -1.69
CA SER A 31 9.90 -1.12 -0.35
C SER A 31 8.43 -0.75 -0.09
N TRP A 32 8.13 -0.50 1.19
CA TRP A 32 6.88 0.05 1.66
C TRP A 32 6.87 1.58 1.50
N ILE A 33 5.68 2.15 1.38
CA ILE A 33 5.41 3.59 1.26
C ILE A 33 4.63 4.15 2.46
N PHE A 34 3.99 3.28 3.24
CA PHE A 34 3.19 3.66 4.38
C PHE A 34 3.21 2.55 5.44
N GLY A 35 3.37 2.93 6.70
CA GLY A 35 3.55 2.04 7.84
C GLY A 35 3.13 2.72 9.13
N PRO A 36 3.04 1.96 10.25
CA PRO A 36 2.61 2.48 11.54
C PRO A 36 3.66 3.43 12.13
N GLU A 37 3.27 4.67 12.39
CA GLU A 37 4.07 5.74 12.98
C GLU A 37 3.34 6.42 14.14
N GLU A 38 2.01 6.54 14.07
CA GLU A 38 1.19 7.15 15.12
C GLU A 38 0.90 6.18 16.27
N GLU A 39 0.51 6.70 17.43
CA GLU A 39 0.24 5.86 18.61
C GLU A 39 -0.91 4.88 18.36
N TYR A 40 -1.98 5.32 17.71
CA TYR A 40 -3.15 4.49 17.37
C TYR A 40 -2.86 3.46 16.26
N GLU A 41 -1.71 3.54 15.58
CA GLU A 41 -1.26 2.55 14.59
C GLU A 41 -0.29 1.53 15.23
N ARG A 42 0.42 1.96 16.27
CA ARG A 42 1.43 1.16 16.96
C ARG A 42 0.85 0.33 18.10
N TYR A 43 -0.22 0.78 18.74
CA TYR A 43 -0.80 0.14 19.92
C TYR A 43 -2.31 -0.09 19.76
N GLY A 44 -2.75 -1.33 19.96
CA GLY A 44 -4.16 -1.70 19.87
C GLY A 44 -4.39 -3.20 20.11
N ASP A 45 -5.49 -3.73 19.59
CA ASP A 45 -5.77 -5.17 19.63
C ASP A 45 -4.69 -5.97 18.85
N VAL A 46 -4.13 -5.36 17.79
CA VAL A 46 -2.96 -5.87 17.08
C VAL A 46 -1.95 -4.73 16.86
N ASP A 47 -0.85 -4.75 17.62
CA ASP A 47 0.20 -3.73 17.54
C ASP A 47 0.86 -3.64 16.15
N ASN A 48 1.28 -2.43 15.78
CA ASN A 48 2.06 -2.13 14.56
C ASN A 48 1.36 -2.54 13.24
N VAL A 49 0.09 -2.14 13.08
CA VAL A 49 -0.73 -2.42 11.90
C VAL A 49 -1.31 -1.14 11.30
N VAL A 50 -1.10 -0.98 9.99
CA VAL A 50 -1.90 -0.09 9.13
C VAL A 50 -2.48 -0.90 7.96
N PHE A 51 -3.79 -1.03 7.86
CA PHE A 51 -4.43 -1.91 6.86
C PHE A 51 -5.43 -1.15 5.99
N PRO A 52 -5.21 -0.98 4.67
CA PRO A 52 -6.10 -0.20 3.83
C PRO A 52 -7.41 -0.96 3.55
N CYS A 53 -8.54 -0.26 3.64
CA CYS A 53 -9.86 -0.87 3.43
C CYS A 53 -10.65 -0.22 2.29
N GLY A 54 -10.24 0.96 1.84
CA GLY A 54 -10.89 1.64 0.72
C GLY A 54 -10.29 3.02 0.47
N TYR A 55 -10.63 3.60 -0.67
CA TYR A 55 -10.20 4.96 -1.01
C TYR A 55 -11.26 5.72 -1.79
N THR A 56 -11.19 7.04 -1.73
CA THR A 56 -11.88 7.94 -2.68
C THR A 56 -10.87 8.81 -3.40
N ILE A 57 -11.23 9.29 -4.58
CA ILE A 57 -10.44 10.24 -5.37
C ILE A 57 -11.19 11.57 -5.33
N ALA A 58 -10.49 12.65 -4.97
CA ALA A 58 -11.09 13.97 -4.95
C ALA A 58 -11.39 14.47 -6.39
N SER A 59 -12.14 15.56 -6.49
CA SER A 59 -12.54 16.13 -7.79
C SER A 59 -11.38 16.65 -8.65
N ASP A 60 -10.20 16.82 -8.07
CA ASP A 60 -8.97 17.16 -8.81
C ASP A 60 -8.39 15.99 -9.62
N GLY A 61 -8.89 14.77 -9.39
CA GLY A 61 -8.44 13.55 -10.05
C GLY A 61 -7.06 13.07 -9.62
N ASP A 62 -6.48 13.62 -8.55
CA ASP A 62 -5.14 13.28 -8.06
C ASP A 62 -5.10 12.99 -6.55
N THR A 63 -5.86 13.73 -5.75
CA THR A 63 -5.87 13.52 -4.30
C THR A 63 -6.58 12.21 -3.96
N ILE A 64 -5.85 11.28 -3.35
CA ILE A 64 -6.37 10.03 -2.81
C ILE A 64 -6.60 10.14 -1.31
N HIS A 65 -7.82 9.85 -0.88
CA HIS A 65 -8.17 9.66 0.53
C HIS A 65 -8.17 8.16 0.83
N LEU A 66 -7.15 7.68 1.54
CA LEU A 66 -7.01 6.28 1.91
C LEU A 66 -7.55 6.04 3.31
N TYR A 67 -8.64 5.28 3.41
CA TYR A 67 -9.19 4.84 4.69
C TYR A 67 -8.55 3.52 5.09
N TYR A 68 -7.98 3.48 6.30
CA TYR A 68 -7.22 2.33 6.78
C TYR A 68 -7.52 2.04 8.26
N GLY A 69 -7.41 0.77 8.64
CA GLY A 69 -7.46 0.35 10.03
C GLY A 69 -6.12 0.59 10.72
N GLY A 70 -6.15 1.19 11.91
CA GLY A 70 -4.99 1.38 12.79
C GLY A 70 -5.04 0.40 13.97
N ALA A 71 -4.00 -0.40 14.12
CA ALA A 71 -3.82 -1.39 15.19
C ALA A 71 -5.06 -2.29 15.49
N ASP A 72 -5.86 -2.60 14.46
CA ASP A 72 -7.15 -3.29 14.54
C ASP A 72 -8.17 -2.68 15.53
N THR A 73 -8.07 -1.38 15.83
CA THR A 73 -8.92 -0.70 16.84
C THR A 73 -9.73 0.47 16.29
N CYS A 74 -9.22 1.18 15.29
CA CYS A 74 -9.86 2.36 14.73
C CYS A 74 -9.74 2.44 13.21
N ILE A 75 -10.54 3.31 12.60
CA ILE A 75 -10.38 3.72 11.20
C ILE A 75 -9.78 5.12 11.18
N ALA A 76 -8.71 5.29 10.41
CA ALA A 76 -8.05 6.56 10.16
C ALA A 76 -8.03 6.88 8.66
N LEU A 77 -7.62 8.11 8.33
CA LEU A 77 -7.57 8.63 6.97
C LEU A 77 -6.17 9.17 6.68
N ALA A 78 -5.54 8.67 5.63
CA ALA A 78 -4.33 9.24 5.04
C ALA A 78 -4.69 9.95 3.73
N THR A 79 -4.02 11.06 3.43
CA THR A 79 -4.20 11.80 2.17
C THR A 79 -2.90 11.75 1.37
N GLY A 80 -2.98 11.48 0.07
CA GLY A 80 -1.84 11.44 -0.82
C GLY A 80 -2.17 11.89 -2.24
N SER A 81 -1.20 11.79 -3.15
CA SER A 81 -1.34 12.13 -4.57
C SER A 81 -1.08 10.90 -5.44
N ILE A 82 -1.99 10.59 -6.36
CA ILE A 82 -1.85 9.48 -7.32
C ILE A 82 -0.60 9.68 -8.18
N ARG A 83 -0.35 10.90 -8.67
CA ARG A 83 0.86 11.25 -9.42
C ARG A 83 2.11 10.98 -8.59
N ALA A 84 2.13 11.38 -7.33
CA ALA A 84 3.28 11.13 -6.46
C ALA A 84 3.54 9.62 -6.23
N LEU A 85 2.48 8.82 -6.09
CA LEU A 85 2.57 7.36 -5.96
C LEU A 85 3.10 6.72 -7.25
N LEU A 86 2.60 7.14 -8.41
CA LEU A 86 3.08 6.69 -9.72
C LEU A 86 4.53 7.09 -9.94
N ASP A 87 4.92 8.32 -9.62
CA ASP A 87 6.29 8.81 -9.70
C ASP A 87 7.24 8.01 -8.80
N TRP A 88 6.80 7.66 -7.59
CA TRP A 88 7.56 6.80 -6.69
C TRP A 88 7.75 5.40 -7.31
N LEU A 89 6.70 4.82 -7.92
CA LEU A 89 6.80 3.53 -8.61
C LEU A 89 7.71 3.57 -9.83
N HIS A 90 7.72 4.65 -10.60
CA HIS A 90 8.65 4.77 -11.74
C HIS A 90 10.11 4.79 -11.29
N ARG A 91 10.40 5.37 -10.11
CA ARG A 91 11.76 5.46 -9.56
C ARG A 91 12.20 4.21 -8.81
N ASN A 92 11.28 3.52 -8.13
CA ASN A 92 11.60 2.45 -7.17
C ASN A 92 10.97 1.09 -7.53
N GLY A 93 10.12 1.05 -8.55
CA GLY A 93 9.46 -0.16 -9.02
C GLY A 93 10.34 -0.97 -9.95
N ARG A 94 10.21 -2.29 -9.88
CA ARG A 94 10.81 -3.22 -10.83
C ARG A 94 9.72 -3.94 -11.61
N PRO A 95 9.93 -4.25 -12.90
CA PRO A 95 9.01 -5.09 -13.64
C PRO A 95 8.99 -6.49 -13.03
N GLU A 96 7.79 -7.07 -12.85
CA GLU A 96 7.73 -8.48 -12.48
C GLU A 96 8.06 -9.37 -13.69
N PRO A 97 8.80 -10.48 -13.47
CA PRO A 97 9.05 -11.44 -14.53
C PRO A 97 7.72 -12.00 -15.07
N ILE A 98 7.54 -11.98 -16.38
CA ILE A 98 6.38 -12.61 -17.01
C ILE A 98 6.49 -14.13 -16.78
N HIS A 99 5.73 -14.66 -15.83
CA HIS A 99 5.52 -16.10 -15.73
C HIS A 99 4.61 -16.51 -16.88
N ARG A 100 5.21 -17.03 -17.95
CA ARG A 100 4.48 -17.67 -19.05
C ARG A 100 3.98 -19.01 -18.51
N TRP A 101 2.76 -19.05 -18.00
CA TRP A 101 2.06 -20.31 -17.79
C TRP A 101 1.70 -20.85 -19.18
N GLU A 102 2.54 -21.73 -19.73
CA GLU A 102 2.18 -22.51 -20.91
C GLU A 102 1.09 -23.51 -20.49
N THR A 103 -0.11 -23.33 -21.03
CA THR A 103 -1.17 -24.36 -21.10
C THR A 103 -1.36 -24.79 -22.54
#